data_AF-A0A9W7A085-F1
#
_entry.id   AF-A0A9W7A085-F1
#
_cell.length_a   1.000
_cell.length_b   1.000
_cell.length_c   1.000
_cell.angle_alpha   90.00
_cell.angle_beta   90.00
_cell.angle_gamma   90.00
#
_symmetry.space_group_name_H-M   'P 1'
#
loop_
_entity.id
_entity.type
_entity.pdbx_description
1 polymer ?
#
loop_
_entity_poly.entity_id
_entity_poly.type
_entity_poly.pdbx_seq_one_letter_code
_entity_poly.pdbx_strand_id
1 'polypeptide(L)'
;MLISPLRNSNSSTTIVRAPSLRVVAAGGRIFPPDYLYSMSGHHDLKEIINHCPASVRIFDLRPKTSAVANRATGHGYELSSSYPNTELKFYSIQNIHSMRDSLNKLMGVCLSPTTSDSTFSKSIEDTHWLTHVKGVISASWELAFVVSHKKVPCLVHCSHGWDRTSQVCALAQVFLDPYYRTFEGFKVLVEKDWLW
;
A
#
# COMPACT_ATOMS: atom_id res chain seq x y z
N MET A 1 -11.15 -22.27 -1.81
CA MET A 1 -11.21 -22.16 -3.28
C MET A 1 -9.90 -21.51 -3.71
N LEU A 2 -9.05 -22.22 -4.45
CA LEU A 2 -7.68 -21.80 -4.79
C LEU A 2 -7.72 -20.59 -5.73
N ILE A 3 -7.37 -19.41 -5.22
CA ILE A 3 -7.28 -18.18 -6.00
C ILE A 3 -5.92 -18.17 -6.70
N SER A 4 -5.95 -18.21 -8.03
CA SER A 4 -4.77 -18.24 -8.90
C SER A 4 -3.78 -17.12 -8.53
N PRO A 5 -2.49 -17.42 -8.31
CA PRO A 5 -1.49 -16.37 -8.32
C PRO A 5 -1.48 -15.72 -9.70
N LEU A 6 -1.16 -14.42 -9.76
CA LEU A 6 -0.62 -13.82 -10.98
C LEU A 6 0.73 -14.48 -11.29
N ARG A 7 0.71 -15.73 -11.75
CA ARG A 7 1.89 -16.41 -12.29
C ARG A 7 2.11 -15.84 -13.66
N ASN A 8 2.94 -14.80 -13.73
CA ASN A 8 3.69 -14.56 -14.95
C ASN A 8 4.67 -15.74 -15.06
N SER A 9 4.38 -16.71 -15.92
CA SER A 9 5.00 -18.04 -15.97
C SER A 9 6.51 -18.06 -16.22
N ASN A 10 7.15 -16.90 -16.35
CA ASN A 10 8.60 -16.75 -16.55
C ASN A 10 9.26 -15.68 -15.65
N SER A 11 8.58 -15.09 -14.65
CA SER A 11 9.22 -14.12 -13.74
C SER A 11 8.85 -14.35 -12.28
N SER A 12 9.86 -14.49 -11.42
CA SER A 12 9.77 -14.58 -9.95
C SER A 12 9.30 -13.28 -9.25
N THR A 13 8.61 -12.40 -9.96
CA THR A 13 8.19 -11.08 -9.50
C THR A 13 6.78 -11.13 -8.92
N THR A 14 6.64 -10.85 -7.62
CA THR A 14 5.38 -10.96 -6.87
C THR A 14 5.09 -9.68 -6.08
N ILE A 15 3.80 -9.35 -5.91
CA ILE A 15 3.32 -8.35 -4.93
C ILE A 15 2.96 -9.09 -3.64
N VAL A 16 3.58 -8.71 -2.54
CA VAL A 16 3.34 -9.28 -1.20
C VAL A 16 2.76 -8.21 -0.28
N ARG A 17 1.72 -8.56 0.48
CA ARG A 17 1.02 -7.67 1.40
C ARG A 17 1.39 -7.97 2.85
N ALA A 18 1.51 -6.93 3.67
CA ALA A 18 1.78 -7.07 5.11
C ALA A 18 1.21 -5.91 5.97
N PRO A 19 0.99 -6.12 7.28
CA PRO A 19 0.92 -5.04 8.26
C PRO A 19 2.31 -4.42 8.53
N SER A 20 2.38 -3.26 9.19
CA SER A 20 3.69 -2.71 9.63
C SER A 20 4.35 -3.59 10.68
N LEU A 21 5.68 -3.58 10.70
CA LEU A 21 6.47 -4.18 11.77
C LEU A 21 6.10 -3.66 13.15
N ARG A 22 6.16 -4.56 14.14
CA ARG A 22 6.25 -4.20 15.56
C ARG A 22 7.73 -4.06 15.94
N VAL A 23 8.11 -2.93 16.53
CA VAL A 23 9.49 -2.65 17.00
C VAL A 23 9.45 -2.40 18.49
N VAL A 24 9.94 -3.33 19.31
CA VAL A 24 10.06 -3.11 20.76
C VAL A 24 11.36 -2.34 21.05
N ALA A 25 11.30 -1.34 21.93
CA ALA A 25 12.46 -0.56 22.38
C ALA A 25 13.53 -1.46 23.04
N ALA A 26 14.80 -1.12 22.83
CA ALA A 26 15.96 -1.94 23.15
C ALA A 26 16.00 -2.47 24.60
N GLY A 27 16.21 -3.78 24.77
CA GLY A 27 16.46 -4.38 26.09
C GLY A 27 16.12 -5.86 26.26
N GLY A 28 15.34 -6.47 25.37
CA GLY A 28 15.02 -7.90 25.51
C GLY A 28 14.15 -8.40 24.38
N ARG A 29 14.78 -9.05 23.40
CA ARG A 29 14.26 -9.60 22.14
C ARG A 29 12.79 -10.05 22.16
N ILE A 30 12.01 -9.53 21.20
CA ILE A 30 10.99 -10.27 20.43
C ILE A 30 11.05 -9.77 18.98
N PHE A 31 11.28 -10.69 18.04
CA PHE A 31 11.17 -10.50 16.58
C PHE A 31 9.68 -10.43 16.19
N PRO A 32 9.28 -9.65 15.17
CA PRO A 32 7.86 -9.57 14.78
C PRO A 32 7.36 -10.97 14.42
N PRO A 33 6.04 -11.22 14.38
CA PRO A 33 5.57 -12.30 13.54
C PRO A 33 5.95 -11.89 12.12
N ASP A 34 7.00 -12.49 11.58
CA ASP A 34 7.53 -12.28 10.21
C ASP A 34 6.51 -12.73 9.13
N TYR A 35 5.22 -12.76 9.44
CA TYR A 35 4.17 -13.34 8.64
C TYR A 35 3.70 -12.35 7.58
N LEU A 36 4.28 -12.50 6.39
CA LEU A 36 3.75 -11.95 5.16
C LEU A 36 2.59 -12.82 4.68
N TYR A 37 1.45 -12.20 4.36
CA TYR A 37 0.39 -12.87 3.62
C TYR A 37 0.79 -12.89 2.15
N SER A 38 1.46 -13.97 1.72
CA SER A 38 1.53 -14.31 0.30
C SER A 38 0.36 -15.24 -0.04
N MET A 39 -0.14 -15.17 -1.28
CA MET A 39 -1.13 -16.13 -1.80
C MET A 39 -0.62 -17.59 -1.81
N SER A 40 0.66 -17.81 -1.47
CA SER A 40 1.34 -19.11 -1.41
C SER A 40 1.71 -19.58 0.00
N GLY A 41 1.40 -18.82 1.06
CA GLY A 41 1.72 -19.18 2.44
C GLY A 41 2.46 -18.10 3.23
N HIS A 42 2.65 -18.39 4.51
CA HIS A 42 3.36 -17.58 5.50
C HIS A 42 4.87 -17.66 5.22
N HIS A 43 5.49 -16.57 4.74
CA HIS A 43 6.94 -16.51 4.52
C HIS A 43 7.56 -15.38 5.33
N ASP A 44 8.70 -15.65 5.96
CA ASP A 44 9.52 -14.63 6.64
C ASP A 44 10.04 -13.64 5.59
N LEU A 45 9.94 -12.33 5.85
CA LEU A 45 10.51 -11.30 4.97
C LEU A 45 12.00 -11.53 4.70
N LYS A 46 12.76 -12.04 5.69
CA LYS A 46 14.16 -12.42 5.49
C LYS A 46 14.31 -13.59 4.55
N GLU A 47 13.39 -14.55 4.59
CA GLU A 47 13.38 -15.67 3.65
C GLU A 47 13.15 -15.18 2.23
N ILE A 48 12.19 -14.26 2.01
CA ILE A 48 11.94 -13.65 0.70
C ILE A 48 13.17 -12.88 0.21
N ILE A 49 13.78 -12.07 1.09
CA ILE A 49 14.97 -11.28 0.74
C ILE A 49 16.15 -12.19 0.40
N ASN A 50 16.39 -13.24 1.19
CA ASN A 50 17.54 -14.14 1.02
C ASN A 50 17.42 -15.00 -0.24
N HIS A 51 16.20 -15.36 -0.65
CA HIS A 51 15.95 -16.13 -1.87
C HIS A 51 15.74 -15.24 -3.10
N CYS A 52 15.75 -13.92 -2.96
CA CYS A 52 15.62 -12.99 -4.06
C CYS A 52 17.00 -12.49 -4.52
N PRO A 53 17.47 -12.84 -5.72
CA PRO A 53 18.75 -12.34 -6.24
C PRO A 53 18.73 -10.84 -6.56
N ALA A 54 17.54 -10.23 -6.64
CA ALA A 54 17.35 -8.79 -6.86
C ALA A 54 16.97 -8.06 -5.55
N SER A 55 17.23 -6.76 -5.47
CA SER A 55 16.82 -5.93 -4.33
C SER A 55 15.29 -5.86 -4.21
N VAL A 56 14.74 -6.16 -3.04
CA VAL A 56 13.28 -6.12 -2.77
C VAL A 56 12.83 -4.67 -2.58
N ARG A 57 11.77 -4.26 -3.27
CA ARG A 57 11.20 -2.91 -3.10
C ARG A 57 10.16 -2.91 -1.99
N ILE A 58 10.29 -1.99 -1.02
CA ILE A 58 9.33 -1.85 0.08
C ILE A 58 8.55 -0.55 -0.09
N PHE A 59 7.22 -0.67 -0.14
CA PHE A 59 6.26 0.41 -0.24
C PHE A 59 5.62 0.62 1.13
N ASP A 60 6.15 1.55 1.93
CA ASP A 60 5.44 2.04 3.10
C ASP A 60 4.50 3.17 2.67
N LEU A 61 3.21 2.88 2.71
CA LEU A 61 2.21 3.80 2.19
C LEU A 61 1.96 5.00 3.11
N ARG A 62 2.55 5.04 4.30
CA ARG A 62 2.39 6.13 5.27
C ARG A 62 3.25 7.34 4.91
N PRO A 63 2.92 8.53 5.45
CA PRO A 63 3.88 9.61 5.57
C PRO A 63 5.05 9.17 6.45
N LYS A 64 6.28 9.55 6.07
CA LYS A 64 7.49 9.23 6.84
C LYS A 64 7.38 9.68 8.30
N THR A 65 6.80 10.85 8.55
CA THR A 65 6.54 11.37 9.90
C THR A 65 5.63 10.44 10.71
N SER A 66 4.54 9.95 10.12
CA SER A 66 3.65 8.98 10.75
C SER A 66 4.34 7.63 11.01
N ALA A 67 5.18 7.17 10.08
CA ALA A 67 5.95 5.93 10.26
C ALA A 67 6.98 6.06 11.40
N VAL A 68 7.63 7.21 11.54
CA VAL A 68 8.53 7.52 12.67
C VAL A 68 7.76 7.61 13.98
N ALA A 69 6.60 8.26 14.01
CA ALA A 69 5.75 8.32 15.21
C ALA A 69 5.30 6.92 15.66
N ASN A 70 4.88 6.07 14.72
CA ASN A 70 4.56 4.66 15.00
C ASN A 70 5.76 3.90 15.55
N ARG A 71 6.98 4.26 15.15
CA ARG A 71 8.21 3.68 15.69
C ARG A 71 8.43 3.98 17.17
N ALA A 72 8.04 5.18 17.62
CA ALA A 72 8.12 5.54 19.03
C ALA A 72 7.11 4.77 19.91
N THR A 73 6.05 4.22 19.33
CA THR A 73 4.94 3.53 20.03
C THR A 73 4.94 2.02 19.86
N GLY A 74 6.08 1.42 19.53
CA GLY A 74 6.20 -0.04 19.45
C GLY A 74 5.94 -0.65 18.07
N HIS A 75 5.74 0.17 17.04
CA HIS A 75 5.58 -0.25 15.64
C HIS A 75 6.79 0.19 14.81
N GLY A 76 6.74 0.19 13.48
CA GLY A 76 7.88 0.68 12.71
C GLY A 76 7.80 0.38 11.22
N TYR A 77 8.98 0.38 10.60
CA TYR A 77 9.24 0.13 9.20
C TYR A 77 10.64 -0.50 9.06
N GLU A 78 10.89 -1.13 7.93
CA GLU A 78 12.08 -1.89 7.60
C GLU A 78 13.28 -0.95 7.41
N LEU A 79 14.31 -1.10 8.23
CA LEU A 79 15.57 -0.40 8.03
C LEU A 79 16.48 -1.25 7.15
N SER A 80 17.15 -0.62 6.19
CA SER A 80 18.13 -1.30 5.32
C SER A 80 19.28 -1.95 6.11
N SER A 81 19.55 -1.51 7.35
CA SER A 81 20.52 -2.15 8.24
C SER A 81 20.04 -3.48 8.82
N SER A 82 18.72 -3.66 8.98
CA SER A 82 18.10 -4.89 9.47
C SER A 82 17.67 -5.82 8.34
N TYR A 83 17.36 -5.24 7.18
CA TYR A 83 16.92 -5.92 5.96
C TYR A 83 17.83 -5.45 4.80
N PRO A 84 19.05 -6.00 4.68
CA PRO A 84 19.93 -5.69 3.55
C PRO A 84 19.27 -6.12 2.23
N ASN A 85 19.74 -5.59 1.10
CA ASN A 85 19.14 -5.85 -0.21
C ASN A 85 17.64 -5.44 -0.32
N THR A 86 17.27 -4.35 0.35
CA THR A 86 15.94 -3.74 0.26
C THR A 86 16.03 -2.25 -0.05
N GLU A 87 15.04 -1.73 -0.77
CA GLU A 87 14.86 -0.30 -0.98
C GLU A 87 13.47 0.14 -0.46
N LEU A 88 13.46 0.87 0.65
CA LEU A 88 12.24 1.41 1.26
C LEU A 88 11.89 2.78 0.69
N LYS A 89 10.64 2.96 0.27
CA LYS A 89 10.07 4.24 -0.17
C LYS A 89 8.76 4.54 0.54
N PHE A 90 8.60 5.79 0.97
CA PHE A 90 7.37 6.31 1.57
C PHE A 90 6.48 6.99 0.53
N TYR A 91 5.17 6.71 0.55
CA TYR A 91 4.20 7.25 -0.41
C TYR A 91 3.25 8.31 0.17
N SER A 92 3.36 8.61 1.47
CA SER A 92 2.66 9.75 2.09
C SER A 92 1.13 9.75 1.94
N ILE A 93 0.51 8.56 1.86
CA ILE A 93 -0.95 8.42 1.87
C ILE A 93 -1.44 8.57 3.30
N GLN A 94 -2.24 9.62 3.52
CA GLN A 94 -2.72 10.02 4.84
C GLN A 94 -3.60 8.95 5.50
N ASN A 95 -3.79 9.07 6.81
CA ASN A 95 -4.61 8.14 7.57
C ASN A 95 -6.12 8.36 7.34
N ILE A 96 -6.93 7.46 7.89
CA ILE A 96 -8.39 7.49 7.74
C ILE A 96 -9.04 8.78 8.27
N HIS A 97 -8.45 9.45 9.25
CA HIS A 97 -8.98 10.70 9.79
C HIS A 97 -8.84 11.82 8.77
N SER A 98 -7.65 11.97 8.18
CA SER A 98 -7.42 12.93 7.10
C SER A 98 -8.32 12.69 5.90
N MET A 99 -8.53 11.42 5.51
CA MET A 99 -9.44 11.08 4.40
C MET A 99 -10.90 11.44 4.71
N ARG A 100 -11.35 11.19 5.94
CA ARG A 100 -12.70 11.57 6.40
C ARG A 100 -12.88 13.09 6.39
N ASP A 101 -11.92 13.82 6.92
CA ASP A 101 -11.97 15.29 6.96
C ASP A 101 -11.98 15.89 5.54
N SER A 102 -11.17 15.32 4.64
CA SER A 102 -11.12 15.71 3.23
C SER A 102 -12.45 15.49 2.53
N LEU A 103 -13.08 14.32 2.72
CA LEU A 103 -14.40 14.02 2.15
C LEU A 103 -15.47 14.96 2.71
N ASN A 104 -15.46 15.23 4.01
CA ASN A 104 -16.41 16.15 4.64
C ASN A 104 -16.29 17.57 4.06
N LYS A 105 -15.06 18.06 3.85
CA LYS A 105 -14.82 19.34 3.18
C LYS A 105 -15.33 19.33 1.74
N LEU A 106 -15.06 18.27 0.99
CA LEU A 106 -15.54 18.12 -0.40
C LEU A 106 -17.06 18.16 -0.46
N MET A 107 -17.74 17.37 0.37
CA MET A 107 -19.20 17.39 0.45
C MET A 107 -19.73 18.78 0.83
N GLY A 108 -19.06 19.48 1.76
CA GLY A 108 -19.41 20.84 2.13
C GLY A 108 -19.33 21.83 0.97
N VAL A 109 -18.34 21.69 0.07
CA VAL A 109 -18.22 22.53 -1.12
C VAL A 109 -19.26 22.15 -2.19
N CYS A 110 -19.39 20.85 -2.49
CA CYS A 110 -20.23 20.37 -3.59
C CYS A 110 -21.74 20.41 -3.31
N LEU A 111 -22.15 20.29 -2.05
CA LEU A 111 -23.57 20.26 -1.66
C LEU A 111 -24.07 21.60 -1.10
N SER A 112 -23.19 22.57 -0.92
CA SER A 112 -23.59 23.89 -0.43
C SER A 112 -24.30 24.68 -1.54
N PRO A 113 -25.53 25.18 -1.29
CA PRO A 113 -26.27 25.99 -2.26
C PRO A 113 -25.67 27.39 -2.44
N THR A 114 -24.72 27.79 -1.59
CA THR A 114 -24.09 29.12 -1.59
C THR A 114 -22.64 29.11 -2.08
N THR A 115 -22.15 27.97 -2.58
CA THR A 115 -20.80 27.89 -3.14
C THR A 115 -20.68 28.77 -4.38
N SER A 116 -19.73 29.71 -4.36
CA SER A 116 -19.46 30.58 -5.50
C SER A 116 -18.66 29.88 -6.59
N ASP A 117 -19.12 29.97 -7.84
CA ASP A 117 -18.40 29.46 -9.02
C ASP A 117 -17.00 30.06 -9.14
N SER A 118 -16.84 31.34 -8.80
CA SER A 118 -15.56 32.04 -8.89
C SER A 118 -14.49 31.49 -7.93
N THR A 119 -14.90 30.90 -6.81
CA THR A 119 -13.99 30.31 -5.81
C THR A 119 -13.98 28.79 -5.82
N PHE A 120 -14.86 28.15 -6.58
CA PHE A 120 -15.09 26.70 -6.56
C PHE A 120 -13.79 25.90 -6.70
N SER A 121 -12.96 26.22 -7.70
CA SER A 121 -11.70 25.49 -7.93
C SER A 121 -10.75 25.56 -6.74
N LYS A 122 -10.64 26.73 -6.09
CA LYS A 122 -9.81 26.90 -4.89
C LYS A 122 -10.41 26.14 -3.71
N SER A 123 -11.73 26.21 -3.54
CA SER A 123 -12.44 25.49 -2.48
C SER A 123 -12.27 23.97 -2.63
N ILE A 124 -12.30 23.43 -3.86
CA ILE A 124 -12.01 22.02 -4.13
C ILE A 124 -10.55 21.68 -3.80
N GLU A 125 -9.59 22.53 -4.17
CA GLU A 125 -8.17 22.31 -3.84
C GLU A 125 -7.94 22.24 -2.31
N ASP A 126 -8.61 23.09 -1.54
CA ASP A 126 -8.53 23.15 -0.07
C ASP A 126 -9.12 21.93 0.65
N THR A 127 -9.91 21.12 -0.07
CA THR A 127 -10.35 19.81 0.45
C THR A 127 -9.21 18.81 0.46
N HIS A 128 -8.20 18.99 -0.39
CA HIS A 128 -7.14 18.03 -0.71
C HIS A 128 -7.63 16.67 -1.23
N TRP A 129 -8.92 16.52 -1.58
CA TRP A 129 -9.48 15.25 -2.02
C TRP A 129 -8.76 14.71 -3.26
N LEU A 130 -8.60 15.56 -4.28
CA LEU A 130 -7.89 15.18 -5.51
C LEU A 130 -6.41 14.89 -5.26
N THR A 131 -5.78 15.56 -4.28
CA THR A 131 -4.41 15.26 -3.85
C THR A 131 -4.33 13.85 -3.25
N HIS A 132 -5.30 13.44 -2.44
CA HIS A 132 -5.35 12.08 -1.88
C HIS A 132 -5.60 11.03 -2.96
N VAL A 133 -6.55 11.25 -3.87
CA VAL A 133 -6.81 10.37 -5.02
C VAL A 133 -5.56 10.21 -5.87
N LYS A 134 -4.88 11.32 -6.21
CA LYS A 134 -3.60 11.31 -6.93
C LYS A 134 -2.54 10.49 -6.19
N GLY A 135 -2.45 10.59 -4.87
CA GLY A 135 -1.50 9.83 -4.06
C GLY A 135 -1.68 8.32 -4.20
N VAL A 136 -2.92 7.84 -4.09
CA VAL A 136 -3.26 6.42 -4.25
C VAL A 136 -2.95 5.93 -5.67
N ILE A 137 -3.36 6.69 -6.69
CA ILE A 137 -3.12 6.33 -8.10
C ILE A 137 -1.61 6.28 -8.39
N SER A 138 -0.85 7.29 -7.94
CA SER A 138 0.60 7.37 -8.16
C SER A 138 1.35 6.18 -7.54
N ALA A 139 1.02 5.83 -6.29
CA ALA A 139 1.62 4.67 -5.62
C ALA A 139 1.27 3.35 -6.33
N SER A 140 0.03 3.19 -6.77
CA SER A 140 -0.46 2.00 -7.48
C SER A 140 0.20 1.86 -8.85
N TRP A 141 0.37 2.97 -9.56
CA TRP A 141 1.05 2.99 -10.85
C TRP A 141 2.53 2.64 -10.69
N GLU A 142 3.22 3.21 -9.70
CA GLU A 142 4.63 2.88 -9.45
C GLU A 142 4.78 1.40 -9.05
N LEU A 143 3.88 0.86 -8.22
CA LEU A 143 3.86 -0.56 -7.90
C LEU A 143 3.72 -1.43 -9.16
N ALA A 144 2.73 -1.11 -10.01
CA ALA A 144 2.54 -1.81 -11.28
C ALA A 144 3.76 -1.69 -12.19
N PHE A 145 4.39 -0.51 -12.29
CA PHE A 145 5.58 -0.28 -13.09
C PHE A 145 6.78 -1.10 -12.59
N VAL A 146 7.05 -1.10 -11.28
CA VAL A 146 8.16 -1.87 -10.69
C VAL A 146 7.97 -3.38 -10.96
N VAL A 147 6.76 -3.89 -10.79
CA VAL A 147 6.46 -5.32 -11.02
C VAL A 147 6.56 -5.67 -12.51
N SER A 148 5.93 -4.89 -13.39
CA SER A 148 5.85 -5.23 -14.82
C SER A 148 7.13 -4.95 -15.59
N HIS A 149 7.85 -3.87 -15.30
CA HIS A 149 9.00 -3.42 -16.08
C HIS A 149 10.32 -3.70 -15.37
N LYS A 150 10.44 -3.38 -14.07
CA LYS A 150 11.69 -3.63 -13.32
C LYS A 150 11.85 -5.08 -12.89
N LYS A 151 10.76 -5.88 -12.91
CA LYS A 151 10.75 -7.30 -12.52
C LYS A 151 11.28 -7.55 -11.10
N VAL A 152 11.07 -6.59 -10.21
CA VAL A 152 11.53 -6.63 -8.81
C VAL A 152 10.35 -6.97 -7.89
N PRO A 153 10.50 -7.90 -6.93
CA PRO A 153 9.45 -8.19 -5.97
C PRO A 153 9.18 -6.98 -5.06
N CYS A 154 7.90 -6.82 -4.71
CA CYS A 154 7.43 -5.67 -3.94
C CYS A 154 6.74 -6.13 -2.65
N LEU A 155 7.19 -5.60 -1.52
CA LEU A 155 6.48 -5.64 -0.26
C LEU A 155 5.66 -4.36 -0.10
N VAL A 156 4.36 -4.48 0.18
CA VAL A 156 3.47 -3.32 0.34
C VAL A 156 2.78 -3.38 1.68
N HIS A 157 2.93 -2.32 2.47
CA HIS A 157 2.30 -2.22 3.79
C HIS A 157 1.92 -0.78 4.16
N CYS A 158 1.11 -0.65 5.20
CA CYS A 158 0.83 0.64 5.85
C CYS A 158 0.97 0.48 7.36
N SER A 159 0.02 0.95 8.18
CA SER A 159 -0.01 0.64 9.62
C SER A 159 -0.55 -0.77 9.86
N HIS A 160 -1.85 -0.99 9.59
CA HIS A 160 -2.51 -2.27 9.86
C HIS A 160 -2.63 -3.18 8.63
N GLY A 161 -2.26 -2.69 7.44
CA GLY A 161 -2.24 -3.51 6.21
C GLY A 161 -3.59 -3.66 5.49
N TRP A 162 -4.66 -3.05 5.99
CA TRP A 162 -6.04 -3.25 5.48
C TRP A 162 -6.72 -2.03 4.83
N ASP A 163 -6.12 -0.83 4.91
CA ASP A 163 -6.71 0.40 4.34
C ASP A 163 -5.98 0.78 3.04
N ARG A 164 -4.88 1.52 3.19
CA ARG A 164 -4.03 2.02 2.09
C ARG A 164 -3.43 0.87 1.29
N THR A 165 -3.03 -0.20 1.96
CA THR A 165 -2.48 -1.39 1.30
C THR A 165 -3.50 -2.00 0.35
N SER A 166 -4.76 -2.14 0.78
CA SER A 166 -5.85 -2.67 -0.07
C SER A 166 -6.08 -1.78 -1.29
N GLN A 167 -6.17 -0.46 -1.09
CA GLN A 167 -6.32 0.52 -2.17
C GLN A 167 -5.21 0.37 -3.22
N VAL A 168 -3.95 0.39 -2.79
CA VAL A 168 -2.80 0.40 -3.70
C VAL A 168 -2.61 -0.96 -4.39
N CYS A 169 -2.75 -2.07 -3.67
CA CYS A 169 -2.58 -3.40 -4.23
C CYS A 169 -3.70 -3.76 -5.21
N ALA A 170 -4.96 -3.43 -4.87
CA ALA A 170 -6.10 -3.70 -5.76
C ALA A 170 -5.99 -2.88 -7.05
N LEU A 171 -5.68 -1.58 -6.95
CA LEU A 171 -5.56 -0.72 -8.13
C LEU A 171 -4.36 -1.10 -9.01
N ALA A 172 -3.23 -1.48 -8.42
CA ALA A 172 -2.09 -2.00 -9.19
C ALA A 172 -2.45 -3.29 -9.96
N GLN A 173 -3.25 -4.17 -9.36
CA GLN A 173 -3.73 -5.38 -10.03
C GLN A 173 -4.67 -5.06 -11.21
N VAL A 174 -5.55 -4.06 -11.08
CA VAL A 174 -6.37 -3.55 -12.21
C VAL A 174 -5.50 -3.06 -13.37
N PHE A 175 -4.37 -2.39 -13.07
CA PHE A 175 -3.42 -1.94 -14.09
C PHE A 175 -2.70 -3.11 -14.78
N LEU A 176 -2.35 -4.15 -14.03
CA LEU A 176 -1.52 -5.26 -14.48
C LEU A 176 -2.30 -6.35 -15.22
N ASP A 177 -3.51 -6.68 -14.78
CA ASP A 177 -4.26 -7.83 -15.27
C ASP A 177 -5.61 -7.40 -15.88
N PRO A 178 -5.83 -7.61 -17.20
CA PRO A 178 -7.12 -7.38 -17.85
C PRO A 178 -8.30 -8.12 -17.20
N TYR A 179 -8.08 -9.27 -16.56
CA TYR A 179 -9.14 -10.02 -15.88
C TYR A 179 -9.86 -9.15 -14.84
N TYR A 180 -9.13 -8.42 -14.01
CA TYR A 180 -9.70 -7.55 -12.97
C TYR A 180 -10.44 -6.32 -13.51
N ARG A 181 -10.45 -6.12 -14.83
CA ARG A 181 -11.26 -5.10 -15.53
C ARG A 181 -12.57 -5.66 -16.11
N THR A 182 -12.85 -6.94 -15.89
CA THR A 182 -14.15 -7.56 -16.17
C THR A 182 -15.06 -7.49 -14.94
N PHE A 183 -16.37 -7.67 -15.11
CA PHE A 183 -17.31 -7.69 -13.97
C PHE A 183 -16.97 -8.81 -12.97
N GLU A 184 -16.73 -10.03 -13.47
CA GLU A 184 -16.38 -11.17 -12.61
C GLU A 184 -15.01 -10.99 -11.95
N GLY A 185 -14.01 -10.52 -12.69
CA GLY A 185 -12.69 -10.27 -12.12
C GLY A 185 -12.73 -9.16 -11.07
N PHE A 186 -13.48 -8.09 -11.28
CA PHE A 186 -13.60 -7.02 -10.30
C PHE A 186 -14.27 -7.51 -9.00
N LYS A 187 -15.30 -8.36 -9.07
CA LYS A 187 -15.89 -9.01 -7.89
C LYS A 187 -14.85 -9.82 -7.12
N VAL A 188 -14.09 -10.67 -7.83
CA VAL A 188 -13.01 -11.47 -7.23
C VAL A 188 -11.96 -10.57 -6.58
N LEU A 189 -11.61 -9.45 -7.21
CA LEU A 189 -10.65 -8.49 -6.64
C LEU A 189 -11.17 -7.87 -5.33
N VAL A 190 -12.45 -7.45 -5.31
CA VAL A 190 -13.08 -6.89 -4.12
C VAL A 190 -13.11 -7.92 -2.99
N GLU A 191 -13.55 -9.14 -3.27
CA GLU A 191 -13.52 -10.22 -2.28
C GLU A 191 -12.10 -10.40 -1.74
N LYS A 192 -11.14 -10.63 -2.63
CA LYS A 192 -9.75 -10.96 -2.30
C LYS A 192 -9.00 -9.87 -1.53
N ASP A 193 -9.14 -8.60 -1.90
CA ASP A 193 -8.30 -7.52 -1.35
C ASP A 193 -8.97 -6.67 -0.27
N TRP A 194 -10.29 -6.84 -0.06
CA TRP A 194 -11.06 -6.01 0.87
C TRP A 194 -11.90 -6.79 1.89
N LEU A 195 -12.40 -7.98 1.56
CA LEU A 195 -13.29 -8.74 2.45
C LEU A 195 -12.58 -9.85 3.24
N TRP A 196 -11.44 -10.34 2.72
CA TRP A 196 -10.60 -11.38 3.33
C TRP A 196 -9.25 -10.81 3.75
#